data_AF-A0A537GXB2-F1
#
_entry.id   AF-A0A537GXB2-F1
#
_cell.length_a   1.000
_cell.length_b   1.000
_cell.length_c   1.000
_cell.angle_alpha   90.00
_cell.angle_beta   90.00
_cell.angle_gamma   90.00
#
_symmetry.space_group_name_H-M   'P 1'
#
loop_
_entity.id
_entity.type
_entity.pdbx_description
1 polymer ?
#
loop_
_entity_poly.entity_id
_entity_poly.type
_entity_poly.pdbx_seq_one_letter_code
_entity_poly.pdbx_strand_id
1 'polypeptide(L)' 'HVSSCGYGPVTAVIHASKVLGAKQAKLLSYQTSGDTEGDKSSVVGYAAIAFTK' A
#
# COMPACT_ATOMS: atom_id res chain seq x y z
N HIS A 1 3.42 13.55 -9.73
CA HIS A 1 2.52 13.80 -8.58
C HIS A 1 1.86 12.47 -8.25
N VAL A 2 1.99 11.94 -7.02
CA VAL A 2 1.36 10.67 -6.64
C VAL A 2 0.15 10.99 -5.77
N SER A 3 -1.04 10.54 -6.19
CA SER A 3 -2.27 10.69 -5.42
C SER A 3 -2.68 9.34 -4.86
N SER A 4 -2.89 9.26 -3.55
CA SER A 4 -3.47 8.09 -2.89
C SER A 4 -4.75 8.50 -2.18
N CYS A 5 -5.90 7.99 -2.65
CA CYS A 5 -7.21 8.27 -2.05
C CYS A 5 -7.38 7.65 -0.65
N GLY A 6 -6.46 6.79 -0.23
CA GLY A 6 -6.50 6.03 1.03
C GLY A 6 -5.42 6.37 2.04
N TYR A 7 -4.71 7.50 1.94
CA TYR A 7 -3.63 7.83 2.88
C TYR A 7 -4.07 7.82 4.36
N GLY A 8 -5.24 8.37 4.66
CA GLY A 8 -5.82 8.37 6.01
C GLY A 8 -5.97 6.96 6.60
N PRO A 9 -6.77 6.06 5.98
CA PRO A 9 -6.96 4.71 6.47
C PRO A 9 -5.66 3.89 6.49
N VAL A 10 -4.75 4.07 5.52
CA VAL A 10 -3.43 3.41 5.53
C VAL A 10 -2.63 3.80 6.77
N THR A 11 -2.60 5.10 7.10
CA THR A 11 -1.87 5.61 8.27
C THR A 11 -2.50 5.12 9.58
N ALA A 12 -3.84 5.05 9.65
CA ALA A 12 -4.57 4.52 10.80
C ALA A 12 -4.26 3.03 11.04
N VAL A 13 -4.24 2.21 9.98
CA VAL A 13 -3.87 0.79 10.08
C VAL A 13 -2.43 0.62 10.56
N ILE A 14 -1.48 1.39 10.01
CA ILE A 14 -0.07 1.34 10.45
C ILE A 14 0.04 1.67 11.94
N HIS A 15 -0.66 2.72 12.40
CA HIS A 15 -0.68 3.08 13.82
C HIS A 15 -1.32 2.01 14.70
N ALA A 16 -2.48 1.49 14.30
CA ALA A 16 -3.17 0.42 15.02
C ALA A 16 -2.29 -0.84 15.11
N SER A 17 -1.66 -1.25 14.02
CA SER A 17 -0.74 -2.39 13.99
C SER A 17 0.45 -2.20 14.93
N LYS A 18 1.04 -1.00 14.99
CA LYS A 18 2.12 -0.69 15.96
C LYS A 18 1.64 -0.81 17.40
N VAL A 19 0.47 -0.24 17.74
CA VAL A 19 -0.12 -0.33 19.09
C VAL A 19 -0.43 -1.77 19.47
N LEU A 20 -0.89 -2.58 18.51
CA LEU A 20 -1.15 -4.00 18.72
C LEU A 20 0.15 -4.83 18.87
N GLY A 21 1.32 -4.25 18.61
CA GLY A 21 2.63 -4.88 18.79
C GLY A 21 3.21 -5.50 17.52
N ALA A 22 2.71 -5.14 16.32
CA ALA A 22 3.33 -5.56 15.07
C ALA A 22 4.75 -5.00 14.96
N LYS A 23 5.73 -5.86 14.71
CA LYS A 23 7.15 -5.49 14.55
C LYS A 23 7.60 -5.52 13.10
N GLN A 24 6.81 -6.15 12.23
CA GLN A 24 7.13 -6.33 10.83
C GLN A 24 5.95 -5.94 9.95
N ALA A 25 6.27 -5.33 8.81
CA ALA A 25 5.33 -5.07 7.73
C ALA A 25 5.91 -5.71 6.47
N LYS A 26 5.18 -6.66 5.88
CA LYS A 26 5.60 -7.35 4.66
C LYS A 26 4.71 -6.94 3.51
N LEU A 27 5.32 -6.37 2.47
CA LEU A 27 4.66 -6.16 1.19
C LEU A 27 4.41 -7.54 0.57
N LEU A 28 3.14 -7.93 0.50
CA LEU A 28 2.71 -9.19 -0.12
C LEU A 28 2.66 -9.05 -1.64
N SER A 29 2.19 -7.91 -2.13
CA SER A 29 2.10 -7.66 -3.56
C SER A 29 2.07 -6.18 -3.86
N TYR A 30 2.66 -5.80 -4.99
CA TYR A 30 2.60 -4.46 -5.55
C TYR A 30 2.45 -4.58 -7.06
N GLN A 31 1.40 -3.99 -7.60
CA GLN A 31 1.01 -4.08 -9.00
C GLN A 31 0.53 -2.71 -9.45
N THR A 32 0.74 -2.39 -10.73
CA THR A 32 0.26 -1.13 -11.28
C THR A 32 -0.67 -1.40 -12.45
N SER A 33 -1.67 -0.54 -12.67
CA SER A 33 -2.51 -0.64 -13.88
C SER A 33 -1.70 -0.45 -15.18
N GLY A 34 -0.49 0.10 -15.10
CA GLY A 34 0.44 0.22 -16.23
C GLY A 34 1.22 -1.04 -16.58
N ASP A 35 1.13 -2.11 -15.77
CA ASP A 35 1.78 -3.39 -16.09
C ASP A 35 1.11 -4.10 -17.28
N THR A 36 -0.12 -3.73 -17.64
CA THR A 36 -0.90 -4.39 -18.70
C THR A 36 -0.88 -3.65 -20.04
N GLU A 37 -0.82 -2.32 -20.05
CA GLU A 37 -1.14 -1.52 -21.26
C GLU A 37 0.01 -0.64 -21.81
N GLY A 38 1.21 -0.64 -21.21
CA GLY A 38 2.39 0.04 -21.75
C GLY A 38 2.39 1.57 -21.67
N ASP A 39 1.23 2.21 -21.51
CA ASP A 39 1.10 3.65 -21.28
C ASP A 39 1.17 3.99 -19.78
N LYS A 40 2.31 4.58 -19.37
CA LYS A 40 2.61 4.90 -17.95
C LYS A 40 2.25 6.34 -17.58
N SER A 41 1.55 7.07 -18.44
CA SER A 41 1.24 8.49 -18.24
C SER A 41 0.27 8.73 -17.07
N SER A 42 -0.61 7.77 -16.77
CA SER A 42 -1.48 7.79 -15.58
C SER A 42 -1.84 6.38 -15.15
N VAL A 43 -1.20 5.88 -14.09
CA VAL A 43 -1.36 4.51 -13.60
C VAL A 43 -1.77 4.50 -12.13
N VAL A 44 -2.63 3.55 -11.76
CA VAL A 44 -3.04 3.32 -10.36
C VAL A 44 -2.17 2.22 -9.78
N GLY A 45 -1.52 2.50 -8.65
CA GLY A 45 -0.76 1.52 -7.89
C GLY A 45 -1.63 0.80 -6.87
N TYR A 46 -1.59 -0.53 -6.87
CA TYR A 46 -2.22 -1.40 -5.89
C TYR A 46 -1.13 -2.05 -5.04
N ALA A 47 -1.28 -1.99 -3.72
CA ALA A 47 -0.34 -2.56 -2.77
C ALA A 47 -1.08 -3.38 -1.71
N ALA A 48 -0.58 -4.58 -1.41
CA ALA A 48 -1.06 -5.42 -0.31
C ALA A 48 0.07 -5.57 0.72
N ILE A 49 -0.18 -5.18 1.97
CA ILE A 49 0.80 -5.22 3.06
C ILE A 49 0.21 -5.99 4.24
N ALA A 50 0.96 -6.95 4.78
CA ALA A 50 0.63 -7.66 6.00
C ALA A 50 1.48 -7.17 7.17
N PHE A 51 0.84 -6.87 8.31
CA PHE A 51 1.53 -6.51 9.54
C PHE A 51 1.56 -7.71 10.49
N THR A 52 2.74 -8.07 10.97
CA THR A 52 2.97 -9.22 11.87
C THR A 52 3.79 -8.82 13.09
N LYS A 53 3.59 -9.53 14.20
CA LYS A 53 4.35 -9.36 15.46
C LYS A 53 5.74 -9.97 15.37
#